data_AF-A0A969NNY1-F1
#
_entry.id   AF-A0A969NNY1-F1
#
_cell.length_a   1.000
_cell.length_b   1.000
_cell.length_c   1.000
_cell.angle_alpha   90.00
_cell.angle_beta   90.00
_cell.angle_gamma   90.00
#
_symmetry.space_group_name_H-M   'P 1'
#
loop_
_entity.id
_entity.type
_entity.pdbx_description
1 polymer ?
#
loop_
_entity_poly.entity_id
_entity_poly.type
_entity_poly.pdbx_seq_one_letter_code
_entity_poly.pdbx_strand_id
1 'polypeptide(L)'
;MPITPEEAVLGAEIEVPTPDGKVAMKIPPGVDSGQSLRLKGKGWWKPSMQRTDLMLTLKIVTPKDINEVEQEYYQKLRQASNFNPRQKLDNIKL
;
A
#
# COMPACT_ATOMS: atom_id res chain seq x y z
N MET A 1 0.69 6.77 -1.70
CA MET A 1 0.04 6.59 -0.39
C MET A 1 0.89 5.64 0.44
N PRO A 2 1.48 6.12 1.55
CA PRO A 2 2.15 5.24 2.50
C PRO A 2 1.11 4.35 3.19
N ILE A 3 1.42 3.06 3.30
CA ILE A 3 0.62 2.07 4.02
C ILE A 3 1.54 1.16 4.83
N THR A 4 1.03 0.57 5.89
CA THR A 4 1.79 -0.36 6.72
C THR A 4 1.79 -1.78 6.13
N PRO A 5 2.73 -2.66 6.55
CA PRO A 5 2.77 -4.04 6.08
C PRO A 5 1.49 -4.81 6.39
N GLU A 6 0.90 -4.63 7.56
CA GLU A 6 -0.35 -5.28 7.97
C GLU A 6 -1.55 -4.79 7.16
N GLU A 7 -1.64 -3.49 6.84
CA GLU A 7 -2.67 -2.96 5.94
C GLU A 7 -2.54 -3.57 4.53
N ALA A 8 -1.30 -3.75 4.05
CA ALA A 8 -1.04 -4.35 2.75
C ALA A 8 -1.44 -5.84 2.70
N VAL A 9 -1.17 -6.59 3.77
CA VAL A 9 -1.43 -8.02 3.85
C VAL A 9 -2.91 -8.30 4.12
N LEU A 10 -3.50 -7.63 5.10
CA LEU A 10 -4.86 -7.90 5.59
C LEU A 10 -5.94 -7.09 4.86
N GLY A 11 -5.54 -6.03 4.15
CA GLY A 11 -6.46 -5.02 3.67
C GLY A 11 -6.82 -4.03 4.76
N ALA A 12 -7.27 -2.84 4.36
CA ALA A 12 -7.60 -1.77 5.27
C ALA A 12 -8.59 -0.78 4.64
N GLU A 13 -9.18 0.07 5.46
CA GLU A 13 -9.93 1.23 5.00
C GLU A 13 -9.17 2.49 5.44
N ILE A 14 -8.71 3.28 4.46
CA ILE A 14 -7.87 4.45 4.70
C ILE A 14 -8.54 5.72 4.18
N GLU A 15 -8.23 6.86 4.80
CA GLU A 15 -8.64 8.17 4.29
C GLU A 15 -7.62 8.69 3.27
N VAL A 16 -8.10 9.00 2.07
CA VAL A 16 -7.30 9.57 0.99
C VAL A 16 -7.62 11.06 0.81
N PRO A 17 -6.61 11.95 0.82
CA PRO A 17 -6.82 13.34 0.46
C PRO A 17 -7.13 13.48 -1.04
N THR A 18 -8.24 14.12 -1.35
CA THR A 18 -8.65 14.48 -2.72
C THR A 18 -8.83 16.00 -2.81
N PRO A 19 -8.93 16.58 -4.02
CA PRO A 19 -9.18 18.02 -4.16
C PRO A 19 -10.44 18.54 -3.45
N ASP A 20 -11.40 17.67 -3.17
CA ASP A 20 -12.68 18.02 -2.51
C ASP A 20 -12.69 17.72 -1.00
N GLY A 21 -11.56 17.29 -0.45
CA GLY A 21 -11.45 16.80 0.92
C GLY A 21 -11.11 15.31 0.97
N LYS A 22 -11.26 14.72 2.16
CA LYS A 22 -10.89 13.33 2.40
C LYS A 22 -12.00 12.37 1.97
N VAL A 23 -11.62 11.24 1.38
CA VAL A 23 -12.55 10.18 0.98
C VAL A 23 -12.02 8.85 1.52
N ALA A 24 -12.91 8.04 2.08
CA ALA A 24 -12.58 6.67 2.50
C ALA A 24 -12.35 5.78 1.28
N MET A 25 -11.26 5.02 1.30
CA MET A 25 -10.90 4.06 0.26
C MET A 25 -10.54 2.72 0.89
N LYS A 26 -11.08 1.63 0.31
CA LYS A 26 -10.72 0.27 0.70
C LYS A 26 -9.50 -0.21 -0.07
N ILE A 27 -8.51 -0.70 0.67
CA ILE A 27 -7.34 -1.41 0.18
C ILE A 27 -7.67 -2.91 0.23
N PRO A 28 -7.62 -3.63 -0.90
CA PRO A 28 -7.82 -5.07 -0.88
C PRO A 28 -6.64 -5.77 -0.16
N PRO A 29 -6.86 -6.96 0.41
CA PRO A 29 -5.77 -7.75 0.99
C PRO A 29 -4.77 -8.20 -0.08
N GLY A 30 -3.51 -8.34 0.30
CA GLY A 30 -2.43 -8.84 -0.56
C GLY A 30 -1.99 -7.84 -1.63
N VAL A 31 -1.95 -6.55 -1.31
CA VAL A 31 -1.45 -5.51 -2.24
C VAL A 31 0.07 -5.40 -2.18
N ASP A 32 0.66 -5.09 -3.33
CA ASP A 32 2.10 -4.88 -3.45
C ASP A 32 2.46 -3.38 -3.48
N SER A 33 3.67 -3.09 -3.02
CA SER A 33 4.26 -1.75 -3.18
C SER A 33 4.43 -1.44 -4.68
N GLY A 34 4.02 -0.24 -5.11
CA GLY A 34 3.98 0.16 -6.52
C GLY A 34 2.66 -0.12 -7.22
N GLN A 35 1.76 -0.91 -6.61
CA GLN A 35 0.41 -1.09 -7.14
C GLN A 35 -0.35 0.25 -7.14
N SER A 36 -1.07 0.52 -8.23
CA SER A 36 -1.82 1.76 -8.40
C SER A 36 -3.33 1.50 -8.28
N LEU A 37 -3.98 2.21 -7.37
CA LEU A 37 -5.43 2.22 -7.19
C LEU A 37 -6.04 3.46 -7.85
N ARG A 38 -7.24 3.29 -8.41
CA ARG A 38 -7.95 4.35 -9.14
C ARG A 38 -9.22 4.76 -8.41
N LEU A 39 -9.28 6.03 -8.01
CA LEU A 39 -10.50 6.66 -7.53
C LEU A 39 -11.16 7.45 -8.67
N LYS A 40 -12.25 6.88 -9.21
CA LYS A 40 -12.96 7.42 -10.37
C LYS A 40 -13.59 8.77 -10.02
N GLY A 41 -13.32 9.78 -10.84
CA GLY A 41 -13.91 11.12 -10.69
C GLY A 41 -13.47 11.91 -9.45
N LYS A 42 -12.44 11.46 -8.74
CA LYS A 42 -11.89 12.13 -7.54
C LYS A 42 -10.60 12.90 -7.82
N GLY A 43 -10.24 13.06 -9.09
CA GLY A 43 -9.11 13.87 -9.51
C GLY A 43 -9.48 15.35 -9.72
N TRP A 44 -8.64 16.03 -10.50
CA TRP A 44 -8.78 17.44 -10.81
C TRP A 44 -9.92 17.72 -11.78
N TRP A 45 -10.40 18.97 -11.77
CA TRP A 45 -11.31 19.47 -12.80
C TRP A 45 -10.56 19.69 -14.11
N LYS A 46 -11.15 19.23 -15.22
CA LYS A 46 -10.75 19.63 -16.57
C LYS A 46 -11.40 20.96 -16.95
N PRO A 47 -10.86 21.68 -17.96
CA PRO A 47 -11.52 22.85 -18.55
C PRO A 47 -12.95 22.57 -19.06
N SER A 48 -13.24 21.31 -19.44
CA SER A 48 -14.56 20.85 -19.87
C SER A 48 -15.56 20.62 -18.72
N MET A 49 -15.25 21.06 -17.50
CA MET A 49 -16.06 20.84 -16.28
C MET A 49 -16.23 19.35 -15.89
N GLN A 50 -15.43 18.44 -16.47
CA GLN A 50 -15.42 17.02 -16.10
C GLN A 50 -14.30 16.70 -15.10
N ARG A 51 -14.55 15.77 -14.18
CA ARG A 51 -13.53 15.28 -13.25
C ARG A 51 -12.58 14.28 -13.90
N THR A 52 -11.29 14.37 -13.58
CA THR A 52 -10.34 13.30 -13.85
C THR A 52 -10.42 12.22 -12.77
N ASP A 53 -9.74 11.11 -13.00
CA ASP A 53 -9.53 10.10 -11.98
C ASP A 53 -8.30 10.47 -11.13
N LEU A 54 -8.32 10.04 -9.86
CA LEU A 54 -7.16 10.13 -8.97
C LEU A 54 -6.48 8.76 -8.94
N MET A 55 -5.21 8.73 -9.35
CA MET A 55 -4.37 7.54 -9.31
C MET A 55 -3.48 7.59 -8.07
N LEU A 56 -3.53 6.53 -7.27
CA LEU A 56 -2.80 6.41 -6.01
C LEU A 56 -1.84 5.23 -6.10
N THR A 57 -0.55 5.52 -6.13
CA THR A 57 0.46 4.46 -6.02
C THR A 57 0.71 4.15 -4.55
N LEU A 58 0.47 2.91 -4.16
CA LEU A 58 0.72 2.42 -2.81
C LEU A 58 2.22 2.25 -2.57
N LYS A 59 2.66 2.59 -1.36
CA LYS A 59 4.04 2.38 -0.92
C LYS A 59 4.01 1.79 0.48
N ILE A 60 4.47 0.56 0.61
CA ILE A 60 4.63 -0.07 1.93
C ILE A 60 5.80 0.64 2.62
N VAL A 61 5.55 1.13 3.83
CA VAL A 61 6.54 1.82 4.67
C VAL A 61 6.69 1.07 5.99
N THR A 62 7.89 1.11 6.56
CA THR A 62 8.20 0.49 7.85
C THR A 62 8.32 1.54 8.94
N PRO A 63 7.88 1.26 10.18
CA PRO A 63 8.18 2.11 11.33
C PRO A 63 9.69 2.20 11.56
N LYS A 64 10.17 3.36 12.02
CA LYS A 64 11.60 3.57 12.33
C LYS A 64 11.98 3.05 13.70
N ASP A 65 11.06 3.19 14.65
CA ASP A 65 11.20 2.76 16.03
C ASP A 65 10.10 1.75 16.30
N ILE A 66 10.47 0.56 16.76
CA ILE A 66 9.54 -0.50 17.17
C ILE A 66 9.80 -0.88 18.62
N ASN A 67 8.74 -1.25 19.34
CA ASN A 67 8.87 -1.72 20.71
C ASN A 67 9.23 -3.23 20.76
N GLU A 68 9.54 -3.73 21.96
CA GLU A 68 9.91 -5.14 22.17
C GLU A 68 8.83 -6.12 21.69
N VAL A 69 7.56 -5.75 21.86
CA VAL A 69 6.40 -6.56 21.46
C VAL A 69 6.29 -6.67 19.93
N GLU A 70 6.39 -5.55 19.21
CA GLU A 70 6.40 -5.53 17.74
C GLU A 70 7.58 -6.33 17.18
N GLN A 71 8.75 -6.20 17.79
CA GLN A 71 9.92 -6.98 17.41
C GLN A 71 9.67 -8.49 17.57
N GLU A 72 9.07 -8.91 18.67
CA GLU A 72 8.70 -10.32 18.89
C GLU A 72 7.74 -10.83 17.80
N TYR A 73 6.72 -10.03 17.44
CA TYR A 73 5.76 -10.41 16.39
C TYR A 73 6.43 -10.53 15.02
N TYR A 74 7.33 -9.62 14.65
CA TYR A 74 8.07 -9.74 13.40
C TYR A 74 9.00 -10.97 13.39
N GLN A 75 9.59 -11.34 14.53
CA GLN A 75 10.38 -12.58 14.64
C GLN A 75 9.52 -13.83 14.44
N LYS A 76 8.34 -13.89 15.08
CA LYS A 76 7.38 -14.99 14.88
C LYS A 76 6.93 -15.08 13.43
N LEU A 77 6.60 -13.95 12.80
CA LEU A 77 6.22 -13.90 11.39
C LEU A 77 7.35 -14.41 10.49
N ARG A 78 8.59 -14.02 10.77
CA ARG A 78 9.78 -14.50 10.03
C ARG A 78 9.98 -16.01 10.13
N GLN A 79 9.68 -16.61 11.28
CA GLN A 79 9.80 -18.06 11.47
C GLN A 79 8.65 -18.84 10.81
N ALA A 80 7.44 -18.28 10.80
CA ALA A 80 6.25 -18.92 10.25
C ALA A 80 6.13 -18.79 8.72
N SER A 81 6.72 -17.73 8.13
CA SER A 81 6.57 -17.42 6.71
C SER A 81 7.57 -18.15 5.83
N ASN A 82 7.07 -18.77 4.75
CA ASN A 82 7.88 -19.37 3.68
C ASN A 82 8.04 -18.44 2.45
N PHE A 83 7.59 -17.20 2.54
CA PHE A 83 7.62 -16.26 1.43
C PHE A 83 9.03 -15.71 1.16
N ASN A 84 9.57 -15.95 -0.04
CA ASN A 84 10.86 -15.40 -0.48
C ASN A 84 10.65 -14.35 -1.59
N PRO A 85 10.66 -13.03 -1.28
CA PRO A 85 10.47 -11.98 -2.27
C PRO A 85 11.60 -11.89 -3.31
N ARG A 86 12.75 -12.54 -3.08
CA ARG A 86 13.92 -12.51 -3.98
C ARG A 86 14.07 -13.76 -4.85
N GLN A 87 13.14 -14.72 -4.77
CA GLN A 87 13.22 -15.97 -5.54
C GLN A 87 13.39 -15.76 -7.05
N LYS A 88 12.83 -14.68 -7.61
CA LYS A 88 12.97 -14.34 -9.04
C LYS A 88 14.35 -13.81 -9.42
N LEU A 89 15.15 -13.33 -8.44
CA LEU A 89 16.50 -12.80 -8.68
C LEU A 89 17.54 -13.92 -8.85
N ASP A 90 17.30 -15.09 -8.26
CA ASP A 90 18.25 -16.21 -8.25
C ASP A 90 18.57 -16.75 -9.66
N ASN A 91 17.71 -16.47 -10.66
CA ASN A 91 17.87 -16.92 -12.04
C ASN A 91 18.33 -15.82 -13.01
N ILE A 92 18.65 -14.62 -12.52
CA ILE A 92 19.11 -13.52 -13.37
C ILE A 92 20.62 -13.67 -13.59
N LYS A 93 21.03 -13.97 -14.82
CA LYS A 93 22.43 -13.89 -15.26
C LYS A 93 22.71 -12.47 -15.74
N LEU A 94 23.75 -11.84 -15.18
CA LEU A 94 24.28 -10.53 -15.57
C LEU A 94 25.31 -10.66 -16.69
#